data_AF-A0A081I0Q8-F1
#
_entry.id   AF-A0A081I0Q8-F1
#
_cell.length_a   1.000
_cell.length_b   1.000
_cell.length_c   1.000
_cell.angle_alpha   90.00
_cell.angle_beta   90.00
_cell.angle_gamma   90.00
#
_symmetry.space_group_name_H-M   'P 1'
#
loop_
_entity.id
_entity.type
_entity.pdbx_description
1 polymer ?
#
loop_
_entity_poly.entity_id
_entity_poly.type
_entity_poly.pdbx_seq_one_letter_code
_entity_poly.pdbx_strand_id
1 'polypeptide(L)'
;MSTSRVSSLTASQLQALHRRHRGQPPAPGHTRRVEFEYRRGGTLAYFAAYDVHHARVLGQIAPKTGIEPFEKLVAHVMTTEPYASARRVFWVVDNGSSHNGARSIERLNTAWPTATLIHLPIHASWLNQVEIYFSILQRKAINPNDFADLDQLSERIIGFQDRYNSTATPFDWTYTRDDLNAFLNRLDLNDTSLHAA
;
A
#
# COMPACT_ATOMS: atom_id res chain seq x y z
N MET A 1 -9.40 6.38 -27.92
CA MET A 1 -9.15 5.53 -26.73
C MET A 1 -8.33 6.34 -25.74
N SER A 2 -8.96 6.82 -24.66
CA SER A 2 -8.40 7.81 -23.73
C SER A 2 -8.64 7.33 -22.30
N THR A 3 -7.83 6.40 -21.81
CA THR A 3 -7.97 5.94 -20.43
C THR A 3 -6.72 6.33 -19.66
N SER A 4 -6.80 7.45 -18.96
CA SER A 4 -5.89 7.73 -17.85
C SER A 4 -6.14 6.68 -16.78
N ARG A 5 -5.08 6.14 -16.17
CA ARG A 5 -5.19 5.19 -15.05
C ARG A 5 -4.73 5.84 -13.77
N VAL A 6 -5.29 5.39 -12.65
CA VAL A 6 -4.90 5.87 -11.32
C VAL A 6 -4.46 4.66 -10.51
N SER A 7 -3.21 4.71 -10.05
CA SER A 7 -2.62 3.73 -9.16
C SER A 7 -2.29 4.42 -7.84
N SER A 8 -2.75 3.87 -6.73
CA SER A 8 -2.45 4.34 -5.39
C SER A 8 -1.37 3.45 -4.75
N LEU A 9 -0.37 4.01 -4.08
CA LEU A 9 0.79 3.26 -3.60
C LEU A 9 1.22 3.65 -2.18
N THR A 10 1.56 2.64 -1.38
CA THR A 10 2.25 2.75 -0.08
C THR A 10 3.16 1.53 0.09
N ALA A 11 4.18 1.66 0.93
CA ALA A 11 5.02 0.55 1.38
C ALA A 11 4.72 0.21 2.84
N SER A 12 4.53 -1.06 3.15
CA SER A 12 4.34 -1.54 4.53
C SER A 12 5.51 -2.41 4.97
N GLN A 13 6.04 -2.16 6.17
CA GLN A 13 7.03 -3.04 6.81
C GLN A 13 6.31 -4.11 7.62
N LEU A 14 6.60 -5.37 7.33
CA LEU A 14 5.96 -6.53 7.95
C LEU A 14 7.02 -7.40 8.62
N GLN A 15 6.79 -7.72 9.90
CA GLN A 15 7.70 -8.51 10.70
C GLN A 15 7.22 -9.95 10.81
N ALA A 16 8.10 -10.92 10.55
CA ALA A 16 7.82 -12.33 10.84
C ALA A 16 7.96 -12.60 12.34
N LEU A 17 6.89 -13.13 12.94
CA LEU A 17 6.87 -13.56 14.34
C LEU A 17 6.67 -15.06 14.39
N HIS A 18 7.51 -15.79 15.10
CA HIS A 18 7.35 -17.24 15.32
C HIS A 18 6.88 -17.48 16.75
N ARG A 19 5.70 -18.09 16.92
CA ARG A 19 5.15 -18.36 18.25
C ARG A 19 5.94 -19.46 18.97
N ARG A 20 6.22 -19.26 20.25
CA ARG A 20 7.04 -20.22 21.03
C ARG A 20 6.32 -21.54 21.30
N HIS A 21 4.99 -21.48 21.40
CA HIS A 21 4.13 -22.63 21.64
C HIS A 21 2.94 -22.61 20.68
N ARG A 22 2.37 -23.79 20.42
CA ARG A 22 1.20 -23.93 19.57
C ARG A 22 -0.01 -23.30 20.26
N GLY A 23 -0.71 -22.42 19.55
CA GLY A 23 -1.99 -21.87 20.02
C GLY A 23 -3.05 -22.96 20.19
N GLN A 24 -4.09 -22.66 20.97
CA GLN A 24 -5.21 -23.57 21.21
C GLN A 24 -6.34 -23.27 20.21
N PRO A 25 -6.90 -24.30 19.53
CA PRO A 25 -8.05 -24.11 18.65
C PRO A 25 -9.28 -23.63 19.44
N PRO A 26 -10.27 -23.01 18.77
CA PRO A 26 -11.53 -22.67 19.41
C PRO A 26 -12.26 -23.94 19.89
N ALA A 27 -12.99 -23.83 21.00
CA ALA A 27 -13.82 -24.89 21.58
C ALA A 27 -15.13 -24.29 22.14
N PRO A 28 -16.17 -25.08 22.45
CA PRO A 28 -17.38 -24.54 23.07
C PRO A 28 -17.06 -23.68 24.32
N GLY A 29 -17.54 -22.44 24.33
CA GLY A 29 -17.26 -21.46 25.39
C GLY A 29 -15.87 -20.81 25.36
N HIS A 30 -15.02 -21.15 24.39
CA HIS A 30 -13.62 -20.71 24.32
C HIS A 30 -13.24 -20.22 22.93
N THR A 31 -12.88 -18.94 22.81
CA THR A 31 -12.28 -18.40 21.59
C THR A 31 -10.89 -19.00 21.37
N ARG A 32 -10.44 -18.99 20.11
CA ARG A 32 -9.07 -19.38 19.77
C ARG A 32 -8.07 -18.62 20.64
N ARG A 33 -7.11 -19.32 21.24
CA ARG A 33 -6.00 -18.69 21.97
C ARG A 33 -4.75 -18.69 21.11
N VAL A 34 -4.14 -17.52 20.99
CA VAL A 34 -2.86 -17.33 20.30
C VAL A 34 -1.79 -17.13 21.35
N GLU A 35 -0.67 -17.83 21.21
CA GLU A 35 0.45 -17.71 22.12
C GLU A 35 0.98 -16.27 22.14
N PHE A 36 1.19 -15.72 23.34
CA PHE A 36 1.67 -14.35 23.47
C PHE A 36 3.18 -14.27 23.23
N GLU A 37 3.95 -15.27 23.67
CA GLU A 37 5.39 -15.28 23.47
C GLU A 37 5.80 -15.62 22.04
N TYR A 38 6.76 -14.86 21.50
CA TYR A 38 7.26 -15.05 20.14
C TYR A 38 8.77 -14.82 20.04
N ARG A 39 9.35 -15.37 18.98
CA ARG A 39 10.70 -15.04 18.49
C ARG A 39 10.57 -14.17 17.24
N ARG A 40 11.48 -13.21 17.07
CA ARG A 40 11.51 -12.35 15.87
C ARG A 40 12.26 -13.07 14.75
N GLY A 41 11.62 -13.23 13.59
CA GLY A 41 12.19 -13.87 12.39
C GLY A 41 12.77 -12.87 11.38
N GLY A 42 12.86 -11.59 11.74
CA GLY A 42 13.26 -10.50 10.84
C GLY A 42 12.07 -9.71 10.29
N THR A 43 12.37 -8.77 9.40
CA THR A 43 11.39 -7.87 8.77
C THR A 43 11.62 -7.85 7.27
N LEU A 44 10.54 -7.78 6.51
CA LEU A 44 10.55 -7.47 5.08
C LEU A 44 9.68 -6.24 4.80
N ALA A 45 9.88 -5.62 3.64
CA ALA A 45 9.02 -4.57 3.13
C ALA A 45 8.18 -5.12 1.97
N TYR A 46 6.87 -4.89 2.03
CA TYR A 46 5.96 -5.15 0.92
C TYR A 46 5.54 -3.83 0.30
N PHE A 47 5.88 -3.64 -0.97
CA PHE A 47 5.46 -2.50 -1.77
C PHE A 47 4.28 -2.95 -2.62
N ALA A 48 3.20 -2.17 -2.62
CA ALA A 48 2.01 -2.49 -3.41
C ALA A 48 1.45 -1.24 -4.08
N ALA A 49 1.13 -1.38 -5.37
CA ALA A 49 0.35 -0.44 -6.16
C ALA A 49 -1.05 -1.03 -6.37
N TYR A 50 -2.07 -0.22 -6.13
CA TYR A 50 -3.47 -0.60 -6.28
C TYR A 50 -4.11 0.21 -7.40
N ASP A 51 -4.61 -0.46 -8.44
CA ASP A 51 -5.43 0.13 -9.48
C ASP A 51 -6.84 0.35 -8.94
N VAL A 52 -7.19 1.62 -8.73
CA VAL A 52 -8.47 1.99 -8.11
C VAL A 52 -9.67 1.68 -9.02
N HIS A 53 -9.46 1.51 -10.33
CA HIS A 53 -10.52 1.22 -11.29
C HIS A 53 -10.75 -0.28 -11.49
N HIS A 54 -9.69 -1.08 -11.43
CA HIS A 54 -9.74 -2.53 -11.70
C HIS A 54 -9.64 -3.38 -10.44
N ALA A 55 -9.45 -2.74 -9.28
CA ALA A 55 -9.24 -3.41 -8.00
C ALA A 55 -8.08 -4.40 -8.01
N ARG A 56 -7.03 -4.07 -8.75
CA ARG A 56 -5.87 -4.95 -8.95
C ARG A 56 -4.68 -4.43 -8.17
N VAL A 57 -4.07 -5.32 -7.40
CA VAL A 57 -2.81 -5.08 -6.71
C VAL A 57 -1.65 -5.63 -7.55
N LEU A 58 -0.64 -4.80 -7.78
CA LEU A 58 0.68 -5.24 -8.19
C LEU A 58 1.62 -4.96 -7.04
N GLY A 59 2.28 -5.99 -6.54
CA GLY A 59 3.15 -5.84 -5.38
C GLY A 59 4.38 -6.71 -5.44
N GLN A 60 5.36 -6.33 -4.64
CA GLN A 60 6.66 -6.96 -4.59
C GLN A 60 7.24 -6.91 -3.17
N ILE A 61 8.05 -7.91 -2.85
CA ILE A 61 8.75 -8.02 -1.58
C ILE A 61 10.17 -7.47 -1.75
N ALA A 62 10.64 -6.74 -0.74
CA ALA A 62 12.00 -6.26 -0.64
C ALA A 62 12.54 -6.47 0.79
N PRO A 63 13.85 -6.65 0.97
CA PRO A 63 14.44 -6.79 2.31
C PRO A 63 14.24 -5.56 3.21
N LYS A 64 14.14 -4.38 2.61
CA LYS A 64 13.98 -3.09 3.31
C LYS A 64 13.23 -2.09 2.44
N THR A 65 12.76 -1.01 3.06
CA THR A 65 12.22 0.15 2.35
C THR A 65 13.35 0.93 1.66
N GLY A 66 13.02 1.71 0.62
CA GLY A 66 13.99 2.53 -0.09
C GLY A 66 13.51 2.95 -1.48
N ILE A 67 14.28 3.84 -2.10
CA ILE A 67 14.02 4.35 -3.45
C ILE A 67 14.12 3.23 -4.49
N GLU A 68 15.17 2.41 -4.43
CA GLU A 68 15.39 1.35 -5.43
C GLU A 68 14.25 0.32 -5.45
N PRO A 69 13.78 -0.25 -4.31
CA PRO A 69 12.56 -1.05 -4.33
C PRO A 69 11.36 -0.30 -4.91
N PHE A 70 11.11 0.95 -4.50
CA PHE A 70 10.01 1.73 -5.06
C PHE A 70 10.08 1.83 -6.60
N GLU A 71 11.26 2.14 -7.15
CA GLU A 71 11.48 2.25 -8.59
C GLU A 71 11.30 0.90 -9.32
N LYS A 72 11.66 -0.22 -8.68
CA LYS A 72 11.38 -1.57 -9.23
C LYS A 72 9.88 -1.84 -9.33
N LEU A 73 9.08 -1.42 -8.34
CA LEU A 73 7.62 -1.57 -8.41
C LEU A 73 7.03 -0.68 -9.50
N VAL A 74 7.50 0.56 -9.59
CA VAL A 74 7.10 1.47 -10.66
C VAL A 74 7.39 0.85 -12.01
N ALA A 75 8.61 0.35 -12.23
CA ALA A 75 8.98 -0.29 -13.48
C ALA A 75 8.09 -1.49 -13.78
N HIS A 76 7.81 -2.34 -12.78
CA HIS A 76 6.91 -3.49 -12.94
C HIS A 76 5.50 -3.06 -13.39
N VAL A 77 4.92 -2.03 -12.75
CA VAL A 77 3.60 -1.51 -13.12
C VAL A 77 3.64 -0.87 -14.51
N MET A 78 4.59 0.04 -14.76
CA MET A 78 4.66 0.81 -16.01
C MET A 78 5.04 -0.03 -17.23
N THR A 79 5.60 -1.24 -17.05
CA THR A 79 5.87 -2.20 -18.13
C THR A 79 4.77 -3.25 -18.29
N THR A 80 3.74 -3.24 -17.44
CA THR A 80 2.62 -4.18 -17.49
C THR A 80 1.42 -3.55 -18.19
N GLU A 81 0.77 -4.27 -19.11
CA GLU A 81 -0.52 -3.83 -19.62
C GLU A 81 -1.60 -3.92 -18.53
N PRO A 82 -2.51 -2.94 -18.44
CA PRO A 82 -2.76 -1.87 -19.43
C PRO A 82 -2.06 -0.52 -19.17
N TYR A 83 -1.04 -0.46 -18.30
CA TYR A 83 -0.35 0.78 -17.95
C TYR A 83 0.74 1.14 -18.96
N ALA A 84 1.41 0.12 -19.52
CA ALA A 84 2.45 0.29 -20.53
C ALA A 84 1.96 1.05 -21.76
N SER A 85 0.73 0.78 -22.20
CA SER A 85 0.09 1.50 -23.32
C SER A 85 -0.76 2.71 -22.90
N ALA A 86 -0.85 3.03 -21.61
CA ALA A 86 -1.70 4.12 -21.14
C ALA A 86 -1.12 5.49 -21.52
N ARG A 87 -2.00 6.41 -21.98
CA ARG A 87 -1.61 7.80 -22.26
C ARG A 87 -1.10 8.52 -21.00
N ARG A 88 -1.67 8.19 -19.84
CA ARG A 88 -1.27 8.74 -18.55
C ARG A 88 -1.56 7.78 -17.41
N VAL A 89 -0.63 7.67 -16.46
CA VAL A 89 -0.77 6.92 -15.22
C VAL A 89 -0.49 7.84 -14.05
N PHE A 90 -1.51 8.12 -13.25
CA PHE A 90 -1.38 8.90 -12.02
C PHE A 90 -0.95 7.97 -10.88
N TRP A 91 0.16 8.31 -10.24
CA TRP A 91 0.68 7.65 -9.06
C TRP A 91 0.33 8.50 -7.84
N VAL A 92 -0.73 8.10 -7.12
CA VAL A 92 -1.13 8.76 -5.87
C VAL A 92 -0.39 8.10 -4.73
N VAL A 93 0.44 8.88 -4.03
CA VAL A 93 1.37 8.36 -3.02
C VAL A 93 1.26 9.13 -1.72
N ASP A 94 1.63 8.49 -0.60
CA ASP A 94 1.86 9.21 0.66
C ASP A 94 3.19 9.99 0.61
N ASN A 95 3.64 10.53 1.74
CA ASN A 95 4.89 11.32 1.81
C ASN A 95 6.09 10.49 2.31
N GLY A 96 6.05 9.16 2.10
CA GLY A 96 7.08 8.23 2.51
C GLY A 96 8.44 8.52 1.87
N SER A 97 9.52 8.25 2.63
CA SER A 97 10.89 8.64 2.25
C SER A 97 11.34 8.16 0.86
N SER A 98 10.84 7.00 0.40
CA SER A 98 11.15 6.46 -0.93
C SER A 98 10.64 7.30 -2.10
N HIS A 99 9.60 8.11 -1.87
CA HIS A 99 8.90 8.87 -2.90
C HIS A 99 8.51 10.25 -2.39
N ASN A 100 9.30 10.87 -1.52
CA ASN A 100 9.01 12.18 -0.96
C ASN A 100 9.53 13.32 -1.84
N GLY A 101 8.74 14.40 -1.94
CA GLY A 101 9.12 15.71 -2.46
C GLY A 101 9.42 15.76 -3.96
N ALA A 102 9.87 16.93 -4.42
CA ALA A 102 10.07 17.24 -5.84
C ALA A 102 11.03 16.28 -6.57
N ARG A 103 12.06 15.79 -5.87
CA ARG A 103 13.01 14.82 -6.45
C ARG A 103 12.35 13.51 -6.85
N SER A 104 11.33 13.06 -6.12
CA SER A 104 10.59 11.83 -6.48
C SER A 104 9.77 12.02 -7.75
N ILE A 105 9.16 13.20 -7.93
CA ILE A 105 8.41 13.59 -9.13
C ILE A 105 9.36 13.63 -10.33
N GLU A 106 10.51 14.29 -10.19
CA GLU A 106 11.51 14.40 -11.25
C GLU A 106 12.02 13.02 -11.69
N ARG A 107 12.41 12.15 -10.73
CA ARG A 107 12.86 10.79 -11.03
C ARG A 107 11.78 9.99 -11.78
N LEU A 108 10.54 10.03 -11.30
CA LEU A 108 9.45 9.28 -11.93
C LEU A 108 9.17 9.78 -13.35
N ASN A 109 8.98 11.09 -13.52
CA ASN A 109 8.63 11.67 -14.82
C ASN A 109 9.76 11.51 -15.85
N THR A 110 11.02 11.56 -15.40
CA THR A 110 12.19 11.34 -16.28
C THR A 110 12.23 9.89 -16.77
N ALA A 111 12.01 8.92 -15.88
CA ALA A 111 12.01 7.51 -16.25
C ALA A 111 10.77 7.11 -17.07
N TRP A 112 9.61 7.72 -16.77
CA TRP A 112 8.31 7.36 -17.33
C TRP A 112 7.52 8.62 -17.70
N PRO A 113 7.65 9.14 -18.93
CA PRO A 113 6.99 10.39 -19.35
C PRO A 113 5.45 10.37 -19.32
N THR A 114 4.84 9.17 -19.30
CA THR A 114 3.39 8.99 -19.15
C THR A 114 2.95 8.89 -17.68
N ALA A 115 3.88 8.79 -16.73
CA ALA A 115 3.58 8.78 -15.30
C ALA A 115 3.44 10.20 -14.76
N THR A 116 2.61 10.37 -13.73
CA THR A 116 2.49 11.63 -12.99
C THR A 116 2.33 11.31 -11.52
N LEU A 117 3.33 11.65 -10.71
CA LEU A 117 3.31 11.43 -9.27
C LEU A 117 2.55 12.56 -8.56
N ILE A 118 1.64 12.20 -7.67
CA ILE A 118 0.80 13.10 -6.89
C ILE A 118 0.93 12.70 -5.42
N HIS A 119 1.48 13.59 -4.60
CA HIS A 119 1.51 13.42 -3.16
C HIS A 119 0.16 13.76 -2.55
N LEU A 120 -0.28 12.92 -1.61
CA LEU A 120 -1.41 13.26 -0.74
C LEU A 120 -1.01 14.40 0.21
N PRO A 121 -1.99 15.20 0.67
CA PRO A 121 -1.76 16.15 1.75
C PRO A 121 -1.13 15.48 2.96
N ILE A 122 -0.34 16.23 3.72
CA ILE A 122 0.25 15.75 4.97
C ILE A 122 -0.89 15.31 5.90
N HIS A 123 -0.71 14.18 6.59
CA HIS A 123 -1.71 13.55 7.46
C HIS A 123 -2.98 13.03 6.75
N ALA A 124 -3.00 12.96 5.42
CA ALA A 124 -4.14 12.44 4.65
C ALA A 124 -3.90 11.03 4.07
N SER A 125 -3.10 10.19 4.76
CA SER A 125 -2.77 8.84 4.28
C SER A 125 -4.01 7.95 4.12
N TRP A 126 -5.06 8.21 4.90
CA TRP A 126 -6.38 7.55 4.81
C TRP A 126 -7.08 7.73 3.45
N LEU A 127 -6.65 8.68 2.61
CA LEU A 127 -7.12 8.81 1.22
C LEU A 127 -6.45 7.79 0.27
N ASN A 128 -5.36 7.15 0.70
CA ASN A 128 -4.64 6.20 -0.11
C ASN A 128 -5.33 4.82 -0.07
N GLN A 129 -6.09 4.48 -1.10
CA GLN A 129 -6.91 3.25 -1.13
C GLN A 129 -6.09 1.96 -0.94
N VAL A 130 -4.80 1.95 -1.27
CA VAL A 130 -3.93 0.79 -1.00
C VAL A 130 -3.80 0.48 0.50
N GLU A 131 -3.98 1.47 1.40
CA GLU A 131 -4.00 1.24 2.85
C GLU A 131 -5.20 0.38 3.27
N ILE A 132 -6.31 0.46 2.55
CA ILE A 132 -7.47 -0.43 2.76
C ILE A 132 -7.07 -1.86 2.39
N TYR A 133 -6.39 -2.05 1.26
CA TYR A 133 -5.86 -3.37 0.88
C TYR A 133 -4.89 -3.92 1.93
N PHE A 134 -3.96 -3.11 2.44
CA PHE A 134 -3.07 -3.55 3.52
C PHE A 134 -3.84 -3.95 4.78
N SER A 135 -4.88 -3.20 5.13
CA SER A 135 -5.78 -3.56 6.24
C SER A 135 -6.52 -4.88 6.00
N ILE A 136 -6.84 -5.22 4.75
CA ILE A 136 -7.44 -6.50 4.37
C ILE A 136 -6.40 -7.63 4.44
N LEU A 137 -5.20 -7.44 3.86
CA LEU A 137 -4.08 -8.38 3.93
C LEU A 137 -3.74 -8.73 5.38
N GLN A 138 -3.60 -7.70 6.23
CA GLN A 138 -3.28 -7.88 7.64
C GLN A 138 -4.33 -8.76 8.34
N ARG A 139 -5.62 -8.46 8.15
CA ARG A 139 -6.70 -9.18 8.82
C ARG A 139 -6.93 -10.58 8.27
N LYS A 140 -6.79 -10.79 6.95
CA LYS A 140 -7.20 -12.03 6.29
C LYS A 140 -6.07 -13.04 6.08
N ALA A 141 -4.82 -12.59 6.01
CA ALA A 141 -3.70 -13.45 5.65
C ALA A 141 -2.53 -13.39 6.63
N ILE A 142 -2.31 -12.25 7.28
CA ILE A 142 -1.21 -12.10 8.26
C ILE A 142 -1.67 -12.46 9.66
N ASN A 143 -2.90 -12.15 10.06
CA ASN A 143 -3.37 -12.39 11.42
C ASN A 143 -3.97 -13.80 11.60
N PRO A 144 -3.57 -14.53 12.67
CA PRO A 144 -2.52 -14.18 13.63
C PRO A 144 -1.12 -14.32 13.01
N ASN A 145 -0.25 -13.35 13.31
CA ASN A 145 1.11 -13.31 12.79
C ASN A 145 1.95 -14.41 13.45
N ASP A 146 2.10 -15.52 12.73
CA ASP A 146 2.84 -16.73 13.13
C ASP A 146 3.46 -17.37 11.88
N PHE A 147 4.75 -17.09 11.66
CA PHE A 147 5.53 -17.55 10.52
C PHE A 147 6.88 -18.08 10.98
N ALA A 148 7.36 -19.15 10.34
CA ALA A 148 8.65 -19.75 10.62
C ALA A 148 9.82 -18.82 10.26
N ASP A 149 9.71 -18.15 9.13
CA ASP A 149 10.75 -17.29 8.55
C ASP A 149 10.14 -16.24 7.60
N LEU A 150 11.01 -15.46 6.97
CA LEU A 150 10.63 -14.42 6.01
C LEU A 150 10.13 -15.00 4.67
N ASP A 151 10.56 -16.19 4.29
CA ASP A 151 10.14 -16.82 3.04
C ASP A 151 8.67 -17.23 3.13
N GLN A 152 8.26 -17.84 4.24
CA GLN A 152 6.86 -18.17 4.48
C GLN A 152 5.96 -16.92 4.56
N LEU A 153 6.44 -15.84 5.17
CA LEU A 153 5.73 -14.57 5.20
C LEU A 153 5.59 -13.98 3.78
N SER A 154 6.67 -14.01 3.00
CA SER A 154 6.70 -13.56 1.60
C SER A 154 5.70 -14.34 0.73
N GLU A 155 5.76 -15.68 0.79
CA GLU A 155 4.83 -16.56 0.07
C GLU A 155 3.37 -16.30 0.47
N ARG A 156 3.10 -16.10 1.77
CA ARG A 156 1.75 -15.78 2.25
C ARG A 156 1.25 -14.46 1.66
N ILE A 157 2.09 -13.43 1.61
CA ILE A 157 1.72 -12.11 1.08
C ILE A 157 1.44 -12.20 -0.41
N ILE A 158 2.34 -12.80 -1.20
CA ILE A 158 2.18 -12.93 -2.65
C ILE A 158 1.00 -13.84 -3.00
N GLY A 159 0.85 -14.98 -2.33
CA GLY A 159 -0.31 -15.86 -2.52
C GLY A 159 -1.64 -15.18 -2.15
N PHE A 160 -1.65 -14.30 -1.16
CA PHE A 160 -2.84 -13.49 -0.86
C PHE A 160 -3.11 -12.42 -1.91
N GLN A 161 -2.08 -11.77 -2.44
CA GLN A 161 -2.21 -10.81 -3.55
C GLN A 161 -2.88 -11.47 -4.76
N ASP A 162 -2.44 -12.67 -5.16
CA ASP A 162 -3.00 -13.39 -6.30
C ASP A 162 -4.46 -13.79 -6.03
N ARG A 163 -4.73 -14.31 -4.84
CA ARG A 163 -6.10 -14.62 -4.41
C ARG A 163 -6.99 -13.37 -4.42
N TYR A 164 -6.51 -12.25 -3.88
CA TYR A 164 -7.24 -10.99 -3.86
C TYR A 164 -7.61 -10.58 -5.28
N ASN A 165 -6.61 -10.48 -6.16
CA ASN A 165 -6.78 -10.11 -7.57
C ASN A 165 -7.78 -11.00 -8.33
N SER A 166 -7.90 -12.28 -7.98
CA SER A 166 -8.85 -13.20 -8.64
C SER A 166 -10.33 -12.93 -8.33
N THR A 167 -10.63 -12.19 -7.26
CA THR A 167 -12.01 -11.97 -6.78
C THR A 167 -12.33 -10.51 -6.47
N ALA A 168 -11.34 -9.63 -6.56
CA ALA A 168 -11.48 -8.25 -6.15
C ALA A 168 -12.40 -7.46 -7.07
N THR A 169 -13.20 -6.60 -6.45
CA THR A 169 -13.97 -5.55 -7.11
C THR A 169 -13.56 -4.22 -6.51
N PRO A 170 -13.73 -3.10 -7.24
CA PRO A 170 -13.37 -1.79 -6.72
C PRO A 170 -14.08 -1.51 -5.39
N PHE A 171 -13.41 -0.75 -4.52
CA PHE A 171 -14.04 -0.31 -3.29
C PHE A 171 -15.21 0.61 -3.61
N ASP A 172 -16.30 0.48 -2.85
CA ASP A 172 -17.37 1.47 -2.88
C ASP A 172 -16.87 2.75 -2.21
N TRP A 173 -16.24 3.59 -3.02
CA TRP A 173 -15.51 4.77 -2.57
C TRP A 173 -16.42 5.99 -2.58
N THR A 174 -16.78 6.47 -1.40
CA THR A 174 -17.72 7.58 -1.23
C THR A 174 -17.05 8.95 -1.14
N TYR A 175 -15.72 9.01 -0.97
CA TYR A 175 -15.00 10.27 -0.81
C TYR A 175 -14.76 10.92 -2.17
N THR A 176 -15.38 12.08 -2.38
CA THR A 176 -15.45 12.74 -3.68
C THR A 176 -14.38 13.82 -3.85
N ARG A 177 -14.31 14.39 -5.06
CA ARG A 177 -13.51 15.59 -5.32
C ARG A 177 -13.96 16.78 -4.47
N ASP A 178 -15.26 16.93 -4.25
CA ASP A 178 -15.81 18.04 -3.48
C ASP A 178 -15.42 17.92 -2.01
N ASP A 179 -15.40 16.70 -1.47
CA ASP A 179 -14.88 16.43 -0.13
C ASP A 179 -13.38 16.76 -0.03
N LEU A 180 -12.59 16.41 -1.06
CA LEU A 180 -11.17 16.76 -1.12
C LEU A 180 -10.96 18.28 -1.12
N ASN A 181 -11.69 19.00 -1.97
CA ASN A 181 -11.60 20.46 -2.03
C ASN A 181 -11.99 21.10 -0.69
N ALA A 182 -13.08 20.62 -0.06
CA ALA A 182 -13.50 21.08 1.24
C ALA A 182 -12.45 20.78 2.33
N PHE A 183 -11.76 19.64 2.26
CA PHE A 183 -10.67 19.29 3.16
C PHE A 183 -9.45 20.20 2.96
N LEU A 184 -9.01 20.42 1.72
CA LEU A 184 -7.89 21.30 1.40
C LEU A 184 -8.14 22.73 1.90
N ASN A 185 -9.34 23.27 1.66
CA ASN A 185 -9.73 24.59 2.15
C ASN A 185 -9.61 24.71 3.68
N ARG A 186 -9.92 23.63 4.43
CA ARG A 186 -9.76 23.64 5.91
C ARG A 186 -8.30 23.64 6.33
N LEU A 187 -7.41 22.97 5.59
CA LEU A 187 -5.98 22.96 5.87
C LEU A 187 -5.38 24.36 5.66
N ASP A 188 -5.70 25.01 4.54
CA ASP A 188 -5.19 26.34 4.21
C ASP A 188 -5.61 27.40 5.25
N LEU A 189 -6.86 27.29 5.75
CA LEU A 189 -7.36 28.15 6.83
C LEU A 189 -6.57 27.96 8.14
N ASN A 190 -6.22 26.71 8.46
CA ASN A 190 -5.50 26.39 9.70
C ASN A 190 -4.03 26.83 9.67
N ASP A 191 -3.35 26.66 8.53
CA ASP A 191 -1.96 27.15 8.37
C ASP A 191 -1.88 28.68 8.48
N THR A 192 -2.88 29.39 7.96
CA THR A 192 -2.94 30.86 8.07
C THR A 192 -3.11 31.32 9.52
N SER A 193 -3.87 30.57 10.33
CA SER A 193 -4.08 30.88 11.75
C SER A 193 -2.90 30.55 12.66
N LEU A 194 -2.05 29.59 12.30
CA LEU A 194 -0.85 29.22 13.07
C LEU A 194 0.33 30.18 12.84
N HIS A 195 0.34 30.91 11.73
CA HIS A 195 1.36 31.92 11.42
C HIS A 195 0.97 33.35 11.85
N ALA A 196 -0.25 33.54 12.36
CA ALA A 196 -0.78 34.84 12.81
C ALA A 196 -0.79 35.03 14.34
N ALA A 197 -0.20 34.10 15.10
CA ALA A 197 -0.05 34.15 16.56
C ALA A 197 1.44 34.19 16.96
#